data_AF-A0A0V1AK01-F1
#
_entry.id   AF-A0A0V1AK01-F1
#
_cell.length_a   1.000
_cell.length_b   1.000
_cell.length_c   1.000
_cell.angle_alpha   90.00
_cell.angle_beta   90.00
_cell.angle_gamma   90.00
#
_symmetry.space_group_name_H-M   'P 1'
#
loop_
_entity.id
_entity.type
_entity.pdbx_description
1 polymer ?
#
loop_
_entity_poly.entity_id
_entity_poly.type
_entity_poly.pdbx_seq_one_letter_code
_entity_poly.pdbx_strand_id
1 'polypeptide(L)'
;LWMLGVLMWEIFTNALNPHDKTNIEDSAEFCSYLLEGNTLEMLPEIPPAIQTIILRLTSITPAKRGEVETVVQELSALLREC
;
A
#
# COMPACT_ATOMS: atom_id res chain seq x y z
N LEU A 1 -7.98 1.75 -6.04
CA LEU A 1 -6.51 1.55 -6.02
C LEU A 1 -5.90 1.80 -4.66
N TRP A 2 -6.09 2.96 -4.02
CA TRP A 2 -5.58 3.18 -2.65
C TRP A 2 -5.97 2.08 -1.66
N MET A 3 -7.29 1.84 -1.51
CA MET A 3 -7.79 0.78 -0.61
C MET A 3 -7.28 -0.62 -0.98
N LEU A 4 -6.99 -0.87 -2.27
CA LEU A 4 -6.39 -2.14 -2.70
C LEU A 4 -4.93 -2.25 -2.23
N GLY A 5 -4.15 -1.17 -2.30
CA GLY A 5 -2.79 -1.13 -1.77
C GLY A 5 -2.74 -1.37 -0.26
N VAL A 6 -3.68 -0.76 0.49
CA VAL A 6 -3.84 -1.02 1.93
C VAL A 6 -4.21 -2.48 2.18
N LEU A 7 -5.19 -3.03 1.47
CA LEU A 7 -5.60 -4.44 1.61
C LEU A 7 -4.45 -5.41 1.27
N MET A 8 -3.67 -5.13 0.22
CA MET A 8 -2.50 -5.93 -0.11
C MET A 8 -1.49 -5.92 1.05
N TRP A 9 -1.25 -4.76 1.65
CA TRP A 9 -0.39 -4.65 2.83
C TRP A 9 -0.92 -5.51 3.99
N GLU A 10 -2.21 -5.45 4.28
CA GLU A 10 -2.85 -6.28 5.33
C GLU A 10 -2.68 -7.78 5.05
N ILE A 11 -2.84 -8.23 3.80
CA ILE A 11 -2.67 -9.64 3.41
C ILE A 11 -1.24 -10.12 3.71
N PHE A 12 -0.22 -9.37 3.30
CA PHE A 12 1.17 -9.80 3.46
C PHE A 12 1.71 -9.64 4.89
N THR A 13 1.08 -8.80 5.70
CA THR A 13 1.43 -8.62 7.12
C THR A 13 0.60 -9.49 8.06
N ASN A 14 -0.20 -10.42 7.53
CA ASN A 14 -1.09 -11.28 8.32
C ASN A 14 -2.08 -10.46 9.19
N ALA A 15 -2.73 -9.48 8.56
CA ALA A 15 -3.78 -8.63 9.12
C ALA A 15 -3.35 -7.75 10.31
N LEU A 16 -2.14 -7.21 10.28
CA LEU A 16 -1.79 -6.09 11.17
C LEU A 16 -2.64 -4.86 10.84
N ASN A 17 -2.83 -4.00 11.85
CA ASN A 17 -3.57 -2.75 11.66
C ASN A 17 -2.69 -1.73 10.90
N PRO A 18 -3.15 -1.18 9.76
CA PRO A 18 -2.40 -0.18 9.02
C PRO A 18 -2.15 1.07 9.88
N HIS A 19 -0.91 1.58 9.85
CA HIS A 19 -0.50 2.78 10.60
C HIS A 19 -0.64 2.70 12.14
N ASP A 20 -0.81 1.51 12.73
CA ASP A 20 -1.05 1.33 14.18
C ASP A 20 -0.02 2.02 15.08
N LYS A 21 1.25 2.09 14.63
CA LYS A 21 2.36 2.70 15.37
C LYS A 21 2.27 4.22 15.52
N THR A 22 1.39 4.90 14.79
CA THR A 22 1.29 6.37 14.82
C THR A 22 0.37 6.88 15.93
N ASN A 23 -0.52 6.03 16.49
CA ASN A 23 -1.53 6.40 17.50
C ASN A 23 -2.41 7.59 17.09
N ILE A 24 -2.66 7.78 15.79
CA ILE A 24 -3.51 8.88 15.28
C ILE A 24 -4.96 8.40 15.20
N GLU A 25 -5.83 8.99 16.02
CA GLU A 25 -7.28 8.72 15.98
C GLU A 25 -8.06 9.78 15.16
N ASP A 26 -7.56 11.01 15.09
CA ASP A 26 -8.22 12.10 14.38
C ASP A 26 -7.99 12.02 12.87
N SER A 27 -9.06 12.18 12.10
CA SER A 27 -9.01 12.05 10.63
C SER A 27 -8.27 13.21 9.95
N ALA A 28 -8.29 14.43 10.51
CA ALA A 28 -7.59 15.58 9.93
C ALA A 28 -6.08 15.50 10.21
N GLU A 29 -5.72 15.05 11.41
CA GLU A 29 -4.34 14.70 11.77
C GLU A 29 -3.81 13.58 10.85
N PHE A 30 -4.60 12.52 10.63
CA PHE A 30 -4.21 11.44 9.73
C PHE A 30 -4.02 11.93 8.29
N CYS A 31 -4.90 12.82 7.80
CA CYS A 31 -4.72 13.43 6.48
C CYS A 31 -3.43 14.26 6.40
N SER A 32 -3.11 15.02 7.46
CA SER A 32 -1.88 15.83 7.51
C SER A 32 -0.63 14.94 7.51
N TYR A 33 -0.64 13.86 8.31
CA TYR A 33 0.39 12.83 8.34
C TYR A 33 0.67 12.26 6.94
N LEU A 34 -0.37 11.95 6.16
CA LEU A 34 -0.19 11.46 4.78
C LEU A 34 0.35 12.54 3.82
N LEU A 35 -0.05 13.81 3.99
CA LEU A 35 0.40 14.92 3.17
C LEU A 35 1.87 15.29 3.41
N GLU A 36 2.41 14.99 4.58
CA GLU A 36 3.83 15.09 4.90
C GLU A 36 4.70 14.03 4.20
N GLY A 37 4.08 13.11 3.47
CA GLY A 37 4.76 12.06 2.71
C GLY A 37 4.95 10.76 3.47
N ASN A 38 4.37 10.64 4.67
CA ASN A 38 4.38 9.38 5.40
C ASN A 38 3.52 8.33 4.70
N THR A 39 3.95 7.07 4.74
CA THR A 39 3.31 5.95 4.06
C THR A 39 3.26 4.72 4.96
N LEU A 40 2.71 3.61 4.46
CA LEU A 40 2.71 2.32 5.15
C LEU A 40 4.15 1.83 5.34
N GLU A 41 4.45 1.25 6.49
CA GLU A 41 5.74 0.63 6.76
C GLU A 41 5.88 -0.65 5.92
N MET A 42 6.87 -0.72 5.02
CA MET A 42 7.12 -1.94 4.26
C MET A 42 7.93 -2.93 5.10
N LEU A 43 7.26 -3.97 5.61
CA LEU A 43 7.88 -4.98 6.44
C LEU A 43 8.65 -6.03 5.61
N PRO A 44 9.71 -6.66 6.15
CA PRO A 44 10.55 -7.62 5.42
C PRO A 44 9.81 -8.84 4.86
N GLU A 45 8.68 -9.23 5.47
CA GLU A 45 7.83 -10.33 4.99
C GLU A 45 7.11 -10.01 3.67
N ILE A 46 6.98 -8.73 3.30
CA ILE A 46 6.36 -8.33 2.04
C ILE A 46 7.41 -8.45 0.92
N PRO A 47 7.18 -9.24 -0.16
CA PRO A 47 8.15 -9.36 -1.25
C PRO A 47 8.44 -8.00 -1.91
N PRO A 48 9.69 -7.70 -2.34
CA PRO A 48 10.05 -6.36 -2.86
C PRO A 48 9.20 -5.86 -4.05
N ALA A 49 8.83 -6.77 -4.96
CA ALA A 49 7.94 -6.43 -6.07
C ALA A 49 6.54 -6.01 -5.59
N ILE A 50 6.03 -6.68 -4.56
CA ILE A 50 4.75 -6.36 -3.93
C ILE A 50 4.84 -5.03 -3.17
N GLN A 51 5.93 -4.78 -2.43
CA GLN A 51 6.15 -3.48 -1.76
C GLN A 51 6.08 -2.32 -2.77
N THR A 52 6.71 -2.49 -3.93
CA THR A 52 6.70 -1.50 -5.01
C THR A 52 5.28 -1.22 -5.52
N ILE A 53 4.49 -2.28 -5.71
CA ILE A 53 3.08 -2.14 -6.11
C ILE A 53 2.29 -1.41 -5.02
N ILE A 54 2.40 -1.84 -3.75
CA ILE A 54 1.69 -1.22 -2.61
C ILE A 54 1.99 0.28 -2.56
N LEU A 55 3.26 0.69 -2.53
CA LEU A 55 3.67 2.09 -2.46
C LEU A 55 3.12 2.93 -3.62
N ARG A 56 3.09 2.37 -4.84
CA ARG A 56 2.48 3.05 -5.99
C ARG A 56 0.97 3.23 -5.78
N LEU A 57 0.27 2.19 -5.34
CA LEU A 57 -1.17 2.21 -5.11
C LEU A 57 -1.59 3.16 -3.98
N THR A 58 -0.75 3.27 -2.94
CA THR A 58 -0.93 4.17 -1.80
C THR A 58 -0.22 5.52 -1.98
N SER A 59 0.02 5.95 -3.22
CA SER A 59 0.49 7.32 -3.50
C SER A 59 -0.59 8.35 -3.19
N ILE A 60 -0.23 9.42 -2.46
CA ILE A 60 -1.16 10.53 -2.15
C ILE A 60 -1.61 11.27 -3.42
N THR A 61 -0.78 11.26 -4.47
CA THR A 61 -1.12 11.75 -5.80
C THR A 61 -1.88 10.66 -6.58
N PRO A 62 -3.20 10.82 -6.86
CA PRO A 62 -3.99 9.76 -7.49
C PRO A 62 -3.51 9.35 -8.88
N ALA A 63 -3.02 10.31 -9.67
CA ALA A 63 -2.51 10.06 -11.02
C ALA A 63 -1.28 9.13 -11.07
N LYS A 64 -0.55 8.97 -9.96
CA LYS A 64 0.62 8.07 -9.88
C LYS A 64 0.25 6.60 -9.60
N ARG A 65 -1.01 6.31 -9.26
CA ARG A 65 -1.45 4.98 -8.83
C ARG A 65 -1.56 3.98 -9.98
N GLY A 66 -1.66 4.46 -11.21
CA GLY A 66 -1.89 3.64 -12.40
C GLY A 66 -3.34 3.23 -12.55
N GLU A 67 -3.58 2.19 -13.35
CA GLU A 67 -4.91 1.64 -13.64
C GLU A 67 -5.05 0.22 -13.08
N VAL A 68 -6.29 -0.20 -12.80
CA VAL A 68 -6.58 -1.54 -12.27
C VAL A 68 -6.06 -2.63 -13.21
N GLU A 69 -6.18 -2.46 -14.52
CA GLU A 69 -5.72 -3.43 -15.51
C GLU A 69 -4.21 -3.71 -15.40
N THR A 70 -3.39 -2.66 -15.28
CA THR A 70 -1.93 -2.79 -15.12
C THR A 70 -1.58 -3.55 -13.85
N VAL A 71 -2.27 -3.26 -12.74
CA VAL A 71 -2.05 -3.94 -11.46
C VAL A 71 -2.38 -5.43 -11.56
N VAL A 72 -3.49 -5.77 -12.22
CA VAL A 72 -3.88 -7.18 -12.43
C VAL A 72 -2.85 -7.91 -13.29
N GLN A 73 -2.34 -7.27 -14.35
CA GLN A 73 -1.30 -7.86 -15.21
C GLN A 73 0.01 -8.11 -14.43
N GLU A 74 0.46 -7.15 -13.62
CA GLU A 74 1.66 -7.29 -12.80
C GLU A 74 1.51 -8.42 -11.75
N LEU A 75 0.39 -8.44 -11.02
CA LEU A 75 0.13 -9.50 -10.04
C LEU A 75 0.02 -10.88 -10.71
N SER A 76 -0.60 -10.95 -11.88
CA SER A 76 -0.70 -12.20 -12.65
C SER A 76 0.65 -12.69 -13.15
N ALA A 77 1.56 -11.78 -13.51
CA ALA A 77 2.92 -12.12 -13.91
C ALA A 77 3.70 -12.69 -12.72
N LEU A 78 3.66 -12.02 -11.56
CA LEU A 78 4.32 -12.48 -10.34
C LEU A 78 3.85 -13.86 -9.88
N LEU A 79 2.54 -14.14 -10.01
CA LEU A 79 1.98 -15.46 -9.67
C LEU A 79 2.47 -16.59 -10.58
N ARG A 80 2.89 -16.30 -11.81
CA ARG A 80 3.41 -17.31 -12.76
C ARG A 80 4.89 -17.62 -12.56
N GLU A 81 5.60 -16.78 -11.80
CA GLU A 81 7.02 -16.95 -11.48
C GLU A 81 7.24 -17.81 -10.22
N CYS A 82 6.16 -18.15 -9.50
CA CYS A 82 6.13 -19.07 -8.36
C CYS A 82 5.90 -20.51 -8.81
#